data_AF-A0A7X7NR24-F1
#
_entry.id   AF-A0A7X7NR24-F1
#
_cell.length_a   1.000
_cell.length_b   1.000
_cell.length_c   1.000
_cell.angle_alpha   90.00
_cell.angle_beta   90.00
_cell.angle_gamma   90.00
#
_symmetry.space_group_name_H-M   'P 1'
#
loop_
_entity.id
_entity.type
_entity.pdbx_description
1 polymer ?
#
loop_
_entity_poly.entity_id
_entity_poly.type
_entity_poly.pdbx_seq_one_letter_code
_entity_poly.pdbx_strand_id
1 'polypeptide(L)'
;MTERQSLPEEPQRNEWIGILVRTLVAVLVLGGGYYAAAQYLGGRIPNGTQVEGVDIGGLSPEAARDVLEERLESMATDDVVVQVEGDPFTIAPADAGLTLDLDGTLEGITDVSYDPSVMWGRITDAGRDLPLQVSVDRPALEAAVGELTEDVRIEPVNGTVWFSLGEVRSTESEPGRELDVAATSDAIEAAWPQNNTVAAALTESEPELAQREIDRFVEEVAAPAVSGPIAVDVDGDESSISTNQLARLLTVVESDDHLLSLEFDTDGILEIVSGQLDEATVSPRNASLVLDDGRPVITKARAGQVVDEDELIAGVEAALAKKGDERRVKASTVDVKPTVTDADAAKWDISRMATFRSAFPGGAANAARTENIRVGLRHINGTVVAPGATFSLADTLAPISAERGYVEAGVISNGRLVQGMGGGLSQVSTTVLNTAWDAGLQLDEFHPHSYYISRYPAGKEATISVGLLDNRWTNDTDTPVLIQTYIEGSEIVMTFWGDRQFDVQTVSGPRVNPVTPERKTDDSLNCLPQGAQEGFQITVTRILSRSGGEVDRSSWTTTYAASPEVVCTNPNAG
;
A
#
# COMPACT_ATOMS: atom_id res chain seq x y z
N MET A 1 21.38 -74.00 -138.37
CA MET A 1 21.72 -74.08 -136.94
C MET A 1 20.42 -74.12 -136.16
N THR A 2 20.33 -75.12 -135.31
CA THR A 2 19.22 -75.60 -134.49
C THR A 2 18.79 -74.57 -133.44
N GLU A 3 17.51 -74.49 -133.08
CA GLU A 3 17.05 -74.81 -131.71
C GLU A 3 15.52 -74.75 -131.57
N ARG A 4 15.00 -75.67 -130.75
CA ARG A 4 13.59 -75.95 -130.50
C ARG A 4 13.03 -74.95 -129.48
N GLN A 5 11.78 -74.53 -129.66
CA GLN A 5 10.97 -73.91 -128.61
C GLN A 5 10.13 -74.98 -127.90
N SER A 6 10.19 -75.00 -126.57
CA SER A 6 9.32 -75.76 -125.66
C SER A 6 8.45 -74.79 -124.84
N LEU A 7 7.19 -75.19 -124.65
CA LEU A 7 6.10 -74.47 -123.98
C LEU A 7 6.35 -74.20 -122.48
N PRO A 8 5.76 -73.14 -121.87
CA PRO A 8 5.76 -72.95 -120.41
C PRO A 8 4.49 -73.49 -119.74
N GLU A 9 4.69 -74.06 -118.54
CA GLU A 9 3.71 -74.60 -117.58
C GLU A 9 3.02 -73.51 -116.72
N GLU A 10 1.80 -73.81 -116.22
CA GLU A 10 1.00 -72.99 -115.30
C GLU A 10 1.56 -72.93 -113.85
N PRO A 11 1.43 -71.80 -113.11
CA PRO A 11 1.84 -71.72 -111.72
C PRO A 11 0.74 -72.14 -110.72
N GLN A 12 1.15 -72.88 -109.70
CA GLN A 12 0.34 -73.50 -108.65
C GLN A 12 -0.07 -72.54 -107.52
N ARG A 13 -1.29 -72.78 -107.01
CA ARG A 13 -2.04 -72.26 -105.84
C ARG A 13 -1.30 -72.06 -104.49
N ASN A 14 0.02 -72.28 -104.40
CA ASN A 14 0.77 -72.31 -103.14
C ASN A 14 1.40 -70.95 -102.73
N GLU A 15 1.46 -69.95 -103.61
CA GLU A 15 1.99 -68.61 -103.25
C GLU A 15 1.03 -67.77 -102.41
N TRP A 16 -0.28 -67.85 -102.65
CA TRP A 16 -1.30 -67.06 -101.92
C TRP A 16 -1.41 -67.44 -100.44
N ILE A 17 -1.22 -68.71 -100.10
CA ILE A 17 -1.20 -69.19 -98.71
C ILE A 17 0.07 -68.67 -98.00
N GLY A 18 1.22 -68.65 -98.69
CA GLY A 18 2.46 -68.08 -98.17
C GLY A 18 2.37 -66.57 -97.90
N ILE A 19 1.68 -65.82 -98.76
CA ILE A 19 1.41 -64.39 -98.56
C ILE A 19 0.46 -64.20 -97.38
N LEU A 20 -0.66 -64.92 -97.30
CA LEU A 20 -1.61 -64.84 -96.19
C LEU A 20 -0.97 -65.16 -94.83
N VAL A 21 -0.12 -66.19 -94.76
CA VAL A 21 0.60 -66.54 -93.52
C VAL A 21 1.61 -65.46 -93.15
N ARG A 22 2.37 -64.91 -94.11
CA ARG A 22 3.31 -63.80 -93.85
C ARG A 22 2.60 -62.52 -93.41
N THR A 23 1.45 -62.20 -94.00
CA THR A 23 0.63 -61.04 -93.61
C THR A 23 0.00 -61.25 -92.24
N LEU A 24 -0.51 -62.46 -91.92
CA LEU A 24 -1.04 -62.79 -90.59
C LEU A 24 0.06 -62.71 -89.51
N VAL A 25 1.25 -63.25 -89.80
CA VAL A 25 2.41 -63.14 -88.90
C VAL A 25 2.82 -61.68 -88.74
N ALA A 26 2.84 -60.88 -89.81
CA ALA A 26 3.12 -59.45 -89.73
C ALA A 26 2.07 -58.70 -88.89
N VAL A 27 0.78 -59.00 -89.03
CA VAL A 27 -0.29 -58.42 -88.21
C VAL A 27 -0.19 -58.84 -86.74
N LEU A 28 0.16 -60.09 -86.45
CA LEU A 28 0.37 -60.56 -85.08
C LEU A 28 1.62 -59.96 -84.45
N VAL A 29 2.69 -59.77 -85.22
CA VAL A 29 3.93 -59.12 -84.76
C VAL A 29 3.71 -57.62 -84.57
N LEU A 30 3.01 -56.95 -85.48
CA LEU A 30 2.68 -55.53 -85.37
C LEU A 30 1.64 -55.27 -84.28
N GLY A 31 0.62 -56.13 -84.15
CA GLY A 31 -0.40 -56.06 -83.10
C GLY A 31 0.16 -56.41 -81.73
N GLY A 32 1.01 -57.43 -81.64
CA GLY A 32 1.75 -57.78 -80.41
C GLY A 32 2.78 -56.72 -80.04
N GLY A 33 3.46 -56.13 -81.03
CA GLY A 33 4.35 -55.00 -80.85
C GLY A 33 3.62 -53.73 -80.41
N TYR A 34 2.44 -53.45 -80.98
CA TYR A 34 1.58 -52.33 -80.57
C TYR A 34 1.01 -52.54 -79.17
N TYR A 35 0.58 -53.75 -78.84
CA TYR A 35 0.14 -54.10 -77.49
C TYR A 35 1.28 -53.96 -76.47
N ALA A 36 2.48 -54.45 -76.79
CA ALA A 36 3.66 -54.29 -75.94
C ALA A 36 4.05 -52.81 -75.81
N ALA A 37 3.96 -52.02 -76.89
CA ALA A 37 4.20 -50.58 -76.85
C ALA A 37 3.14 -49.84 -76.01
N ALA A 38 1.86 -50.21 -76.10
CA ALA A 38 0.78 -49.66 -75.29
C ALA A 38 0.92 -50.02 -73.81
N GLN A 39 1.41 -51.21 -73.49
CA GLN A 39 1.73 -51.60 -72.11
C GLN A 39 2.98 -50.87 -71.59
N TYR A 40 4.01 -50.73 -72.42
CA TYR A 40 5.26 -50.04 -72.06
C TYR A 40 5.09 -48.52 -71.88
N LEU A 41 4.33 -47.88 -72.77
CA LEU A 41 4.02 -46.43 -72.70
C LEU A 41 2.84 -46.14 -71.77
N GLY A 42 2.01 -47.13 -71.47
CA GLY A 42 0.92 -47.04 -70.50
C GLY A 42 1.43 -46.83 -69.09
N GLY A 43 2.44 -47.59 -68.66
CA GLY A 43 3.06 -47.50 -67.33
C GLY A 43 4.13 -46.42 -67.17
N ARG A 44 4.18 -45.43 -68.07
CA ARG A 44 5.16 -44.32 -68.02
C ARG A 44 4.46 -42.99 -68.23
N ILE A 45 5.01 -41.97 -67.60
CA ILE A 45 4.56 -40.59 -67.73
C ILE A 45 4.84 -40.11 -69.17
N PRO A 46 3.89 -39.42 -69.83
CA PRO A 46 4.10 -38.88 -71.19
C PRO A 46 5.38 -38.03 -71.28
N ASN A 47 6.07 -38.11 -72.42
CA ASN A 47 7.31 -37.37 -72.61
C ASN A 47 7.08 -35.85 -72.55
N GLY A 48 8.06 -35.12 -72.00
CA GLY A 48 7.97 -33.67 -71.83
C GLY A 48 7.02 -33.22 -70.72
N THR A 49 6.58 -34.12 -69.83
CA THR A 49 5.81 -33.73 -68.64
C THR A 49 6.74 -33.16 -67.58
N GLN A 50 6.39 -32.02 -67.00
CA GLN A 50 7.16 -31.34 -65.95
C GLN A 50 6.28 -31.02 -64.74
N VAL A 51 6.88 -30.88 -63.57
CA VAL A 51 6.27 -30.34 -62.34
C VAL A 51 7.27 -29.33 -61.78
N GLU A 52 6.87 -28.07 -61.61
CA GLU A 52 7.75 -26.98 -61.12
C GLU A 52 9.09 -26.90 -61.89
N GLY A 53 9.06 -27.16 -63.20
CA GLY A 53 10.24 -27.15 -64.07
C GLY A 53 11.15 -28.39 -63.99
N VAL A 54 10.77 -29.42 -63.21
CA VAL A 54 11.46 -30.72 -63.14
C VAL A 54 10.88 -31.67 -64.19
N ASP A 55 11.68 -32.14 -65.13
CA ASP A 55 11.26 -33.08 -66.17
C ASP A 55 11.13 -34.51 -65.63
N ILE A 56 9.92 -35.04 -65.70
CA ILE A 56 9.53 -36.39 -65.28
C ILE A 56 9.07 -37.26 -66.46
N GLY A 57 9.16 -36.75 -67.68
CA GLY A 57 8.71 -37.43 -68.89
C GLY A 57 9.44 -38.75 -69.13
N GLY A 58 8.68 -39.81 -69.45
CA GLY A 58 9.22 -41.13 -69.76
C GLY A 58 9.63 -41.99 -68.57
N LEU A 59 9.50 -41.48 -67.34
CA LEU A 59 9.72 -42.22 -66.08
C LEU A 59 8.48 -43.03 -65.68
N SER A 60 8.67 -44.03 -64.81
CA SER A 60 7.53 -44.64 -64.08
C SER A 60 7.08 -43.71 -62.96
N PRO A 61 5.85 -43.83 -62.44
CA PRO A 61 5.38 -43.02 -61.31
C PRO A 61 6.32 -43.05 -60.10
N GLU A 62 6.87 -44.22 -59.77
CA GLU A 62 7.78 -44.38 -58.64
C GLU A 62 9.12 -43.67 -58.89
N ALA A 63 9.70 -43.83 -60.09
CA ALA A 63 10.94 -43.15 -60.44
C ALA A 63 10.76 -41.64 -60.58
N ALA A 64 9.59 -41.17 -61.02
CA ALA A 64 9.26 -39.75 -61.05
C ALA A 64 9.08 -39.18 -59.63
N ARG A 65 8.47 -39.93 -58.72
CA ARG A 65 8.38 -39.57 -57.30
C ARG A 65 9.77 -39.38 -56.69
N ASP A 66 10.68 -40.33 -56.85
CA ASP A 66 12.05 -40.24 -56.33
C ASP A 66 12.77 -38.98 -56.87
N VAL A 67 12.60 -38.69 -58.17
CA VAL A 67 13.18 -37.51 -58.81
C VAL A 67 12.56 -36.21 -58.27
N LEU A 68 11.23 -36.17 -58.06
CA LEU A 68 10.56 -34.99 -57.52
C LEU A 68 10.92 -34.78 -56.05
N GLU A 69 11.03 -35.83 -55.25
CA GLU A 69 11.44 -35.78 -53.85
C GLU A 69 12.86 -35.22 -53.72
N GLU A 70 13.81 -35.66 -54.57
CA GLU A 70 15.18 -35.12 -54.58
C GLU A 70 15.24 -33.67 -55.09
N ARG A 71 14.48 -33.34 -56.15
CA ARG A 71 14.59 -32.02 -56.81
C ARG A 71 13.77 -30.93 -56.16
N LEU A 72 12.71 -31.27 -55.44
CA LEU A 72 11.86 -30.34 -54.70
C LEU A 72 12.16 -30.40 -53.18
N GLU A 73 13.23 -31.08 -52.76
CA GLU A 73 13.62 -31.22 -51.36
C GLU A 73 13.65 -29.86 -50.65
N SER A 74 14.27 -28.84 -51.25
CA SER A 74 14.32 -27.49 -50.66
C SER A 74 12.95 -26.85 -50.52
N MET A 75 12.01 -27.09 -51.45
CA MET A 75 10.63 -26.59 -51.32
C MET A 75 9.86 -27.27 -50.18
N ALA A 76 10.25 -28.49 -49.82
CA ALA A 76 9.66 -29.25 -48.73
C ALA A 76 10.35 -29.00 -47.37
N THR A 77 11.63 -28.60 -47.35
CA THR A 77 12.42 -28.48 -46.12
C THR A 77 12.83 -27.05 -45.75
N ASP A 78 12.84 -26.10 -46.68
CA ASP A 78 13.15 -24.71 -46.37
C ASP A 78 12.08 -24.11 -45.45
N ASP A 79 12.52 -23.45 -44.37
CA ASP A 79 11.64 -22.84 -43.39
C ASP A 79 10.71 -21.80 -44.02
N VAL A 80 9.47 -21.78 -43.54
CA VAL A 80 8.52 -20.70 -43.81
C VAL A 80 8.87 -19.54 -42.88
N VAL A 81 9.24 -18.40 -43.45
CA VAL A 81 9.55 -17.16 -42.77
C VAL A 81 8.29 -16.31 -42.62
N VAL A 82 7.78 -16.24 -41.40
CA VAL A 82 6.70 -15.34 -41.00
C VAL A 82 7.31 -13.99 -40.59
N GLN A 83 7.01 -12.95 -41.35
CA GLN A 83 7.49 -11.58 -41.13
C GLN A 83 6.51 -10.82 -40.24
N VAL A 84 6.94 -10.46 -39.03
CA VAL A 84 6.16 -9.67 -38.08
C VAL A 84 6.80 -8.29 -37.98
N GLU A 85 6.19 -7.27 -38.59
CA GLU A 85 6.72 -5.89 -38.65
C GLU A 85 8.19 -5.75 -39.12
N GLY A 86 8.71 -6.76 -39.83
CA GLY A 86 10.08 -6.81 -40.34
C GLY A 86 11.03 -7.73 -39.56
N ASP A 87 10.60 -8.29 -38.44
CA ASP A 87 11.31 -9.32 -37.71
C ASP A 87 10.93 -10.72 -38.24
N PRO A 88 11.91 -11.57 -38.60
CA PRO A 88 11.65 -12.88 -39.18
C PRO A 88 11.49 -13.95 -38.09
N PHE A 89 10.40 -14.70 -38.17
CA PHE A 89 10.15 -15.93 -37.41
C PHE A 89 10.09 -17.11 -38.37
N THR A 90 10.63 -18.26 -37.99
CA THR A 90 10.73 -19.43 -38.88
C THR A 90 9.88 -20.57 -38.37
N ILE A 91 9.13 -21.19 -39.28
CA ILE A 91 8.37 -22.41 -39.02
C ILE A 91 8.84 -23.48 -40.01
N ALA A 92 9.25 -24.63 -39.50
CA ALA A 92 9.59 -25.76 -40.36
C ALA A 92 8.31 -26.32 -41.00
N PRO A 93 8.27 -26.55 -42.33
CA PRO A 93 7.07 -27.06 -43.01
C PRO A 93 6.54 -28.36 -42.40
N ALA A 94 7.44 -29.25 -41.99
CA ALA A 94 7.09 -30.53 -41.36
C ALA A 94 6.35 -30.37 -40.02
N ASP A 95 6.73 -29.37 -39.21
CA ASP A 95 6.11 -29.10 -37.91
C ASP A 95 4.75 -28.38 -38.08
N ALA A 96 4.58 -27.63 -39.18
CA ALA A 96 3.34 -26.96 -39.57
C ALA A 96 2.37 -27.85 -40.38
N GLY A 97 2.68 -29.13 -40.58
CA GLY A 97 1.83 -30.03 -41.36
C GLY A 97 1.72 -29.67 -42.85
N LEU A 98 2.72 -28.96 -43.38
CA LEU A 98 2.84 -28.61 -44.79
C LEU A 98 3.62 -29.71 -45.53
N THR A 99 2.99 -30.35 -46.51
CA THR A 99 3.59 -31.47 -47.25
C THR A 99 3.31 -31.38 -48.73
N LEU A 100 4.30 -31.77 -49.55
CA LEU A 100 4.12 -31.92 -50.99
C LEU A 100 3.39 -33.24 -51.25
N ASP A 101 2.21 -33.19 -51.86
CA ASP A 101 1.43 -34.38 -52.22
C ASP A 101 1.89 -34.90 -53.59
N LEU A 102 3.07 -35.54 -53.60
CA LEU A 102 3.65 -36.10 -54.83
C LEU A 102 2.81 -37.25 -55.39
N ASP A 103 2.14 -38.02 -54.53
CA ASP A 103 1.29 -39.14 -54.96
C ASP A 103 0.03 -38.61 -55.65
N GLY A 104 -0.64 -37.60 -55.07
CA GLY A 104 -1.76 -36.89 -55.70
C GLY A 104 -1.36 -36.14 -56.96
N THR A 105 -0.17 -35.53 -56.98
CA THR A 105 0.40 -34.86 -58.17
C THR A 105 0.57 -35.84 -59.34
N LEU A 106 0.95 -37.08 -59.05
CA LEU A 106 1.21 -38.12 -60.06
C LEU A 106 -0.02 -38.99 -60.40
N GLU A 107 -1.14 -38.81 -59.71
CA GLU A 107 -2.33 -39.64 -59.83
C GLU A 107 -2.98 -39.53 -61.23
N GLY A 108 -3.37 -40.67 -61.81
CA GLY A 108 -4.12 -40.71 -63.07
C GLY A 108 -3.32 -40.35 -64.33
N ILE A 109 -2.00 -40.20 -64.25
CA ILE A 109 -1.16 -39.84 -65.42
C ILE A 109 -0.86 -41.04 -66.31
N THR A 110 -0.70 -42.24 -65.72
CA THR A 110 -0.22 -43.45 -66.42
C THR A 110 -1.33 -44.44 -66.75
N ASP A 111 -2.40 -43.96 -67.38
CA ASP A 111 -3.48 -44.84 -67.86
C ASP A 111 -3.08 -45.57 -69.16
N VAL A 112 -3.44 -46.85 -69.29
CA VAL A 112 -3.20 -47.61 -70.53
C VAL A 112 -4.24 -47.23 -71.58
N SER A 113 -3.81 -46.59 -72.67
CA SER A 113 -4.64 -46.30 -73.84
C SER A 113 -4.22 -47.14 -75.04
N TYR A 114 -5.20 -47.70 -75.75
CA TYR A 114 -4.99 -48.41 -77.01
C TYR A 114 -5.35 -47.56 -78.23
N ASP A 115 -5.67 -46.27 -78.05
CA ASP A 115 -5.95 -45.34 -79.15
C ASP A 115 -4.63 -44.87 -79.81
N PRO A 116 -4.42 -45.11 -81.12
CA PRO A 116 -3.19 -44.74 -81.82
C PRO A 116 -2.87 -43.24 -81.77
N SER A 117 -3.88 -42.37 -81.70
CA SER A 117 -3.70 -40.92 -81.63
C SER A 117 -3.17 -40.49 -80.26
N VAL A 118 -3.68 -41.08 -79.18
CA VAL A 118 -3.19 -40.87 -77.80
C VAL A 118 -1.78 -41.41 -77.64
N MET A 119 -1.50 -42.59 -78.22
CA MET A 119 -0.17 -43.21 -78.22
C MET A 119 0.88 -42.38 -78.97
N TRP A 120 0.50 -41.78 -80.10
CA TRP A 120 1.37 -40.85 -80.84
C TRP A 120 1.57 -39.53 -80.09
N GLY A 121 0.51 -39.03 -79.44
CA GLY A 121 0.58 -37.86 -78.54
C GLY A 121 1.59 -38.08 -77.40
N ARG A 122 1.57 -39.24 -76.73
CA ARG A 122 2.55 -39.55 -75.64
C ARG A 122 4.03 -39.49 -76.07
N ILE A 123 4.31 -39.60 -77.36
CA ILE A 123 5.66 -39.58 -77.94
C ILE A 123 6.00 -38.20 -78.52
N THR A 124 5.02 -37.47 -79.03
CA THR A 124 5.21 -36.26 -79.85
C THR A 124 4.64 -34.97 -79.27
N ASP A 125 3.76 -35.04 -78.27
CA ASP A 125 3.31 -33.84 -77.56
C ASP A 125 4.48 -33.19 -76.82
N ALA A 126 4.50 -31.87 -76.89
CA ALA A 126 5.48 -31.03 -76.24
C ALA A 126 4.87 -30.49 -74.95
N GLY A 127 5.53 -30.75 -73.81
CA GLY A 127 5.41 -29.94 -72.61
C GLY A 127 4.06 -29.99 -71.91
N ARG A 128 3.82 -30.98 -71.03
CA ARG A 128 2.70 -30.92 -70.09
C ARG A 128 3.21 -30.47 -68.73
N ASP A 129 2.88 -29.26 -68.32
CA ASP A 129 3.18 -28.78 -66.97
C ASP A 129 2.05 -29.21 -66.03
N LEU A 130 2.41 -29.91 -64.96
CA LEU A 130 1.48 -30.42 -63.96
C LEU A 130 1.59 -29.58 -62.69
N PRO A 131 0.46 -29.08 -62.15
CA PRO A 131 0.49 -28.35 -60.91
C PRO A 131 0.92 -29.28 -59.77
N LEU A 132 1.92 -28.84 -59.00
CA LEU A 132 2.30 -29.50 -57.75
C LEU A 132 1.12 -29.43 -56.77
N GLN A 133 0.64 -30.59 -56.33
CA GLN A 133 -0.36 -30.67 -55.28
C GLN A 133 0.32 -30.61 -53.92
N VAL A 134 -0.36 -29.96 -52.96
CA VAL A 134 0.08 -29.83 -51.58
C VAL A 134 -1.01 -30.28 -50.64
N SER A 135 -0.61 -30.83 -49.50
CA SER A 135 -1.48 -31.19 -48.39
C SER A 135 -1.10 -30.37 -47.17
N VAL A 136 -2.08 -29.67 -46.62
CA VAL A 136 -1.94 -28.81 -45.43
C VAL A 136 -2.81 -29.36 -44.31
N ASP A 137 -2.18 -29.77 -43.21
CA ASP A 137 -2.89 -30.07 -41.96
C ASP A 137 -3.15 -28.76 -41.22
N ARG A 138 -4.35 -28.21 -41.43
CA ARG A 138 -4.73 -26.89 -40.89
C ARG A 138 -4.57 -26.79 -39.36
N PRO A 139 -5.05 -27.75 -38.54
CA PRO A 139 -4.77 -27.77 -37.11
C PRO A 139 -3.28 -27.73 -36.74
N ALA A 140 -2.42 -28.45 -37.48
CA ALA A 140 -0.98 -28.43 -37.23
C ALA A 140 -0.35 -27.07 -37.59
N LEU A 141 -0.78 -26.47 -38.70
CA LEU A 141 -0.35 -25.13 -39.12
C LEU A 141 -0.74 -24.07 -38.09
N GLU A 142 -2.00 -24.07 -37.64
CA GLU A 142 -2.48 -23.12 -36.61
C GLU A 142 -1.77 -23.32 -35.27
N ALA A 143 -1.41 -24.55 -34.90
CA ALA A 143 -0.63 -24.81 -33.70
C ALA A 143 0.79 -24.24 -33.83
N ALA A 144 1.47 -24.48 -34.95
CA ALA A 144 2.82 -23.97 -35.20
C ALA A 144 2.88 -22.44 -35.28
N VAL A 145 1.89 -21.81 -35.93
CA VAL A 145 1.73 -20.34 -35.93
C VAL A 145 1.37 -19.84 -34.53
N GLY A 146 0.56 -20.60 -33.78
CA GLY A 146 0.18 -20.29 -32.41
C GLY A 146 1.37 -20.21 -31.45
N GLU A 147 2.38 -21.05 -31.61
CA GLU A 147 3.62 -21.00 -30.81
C GLU A 147 4.36 -19.66 -30.93
N LEU A 148 4.30 -19.01 -32.11
CA LEU A 148 4.88 -17.68 -32.32
C LEU A 148 4.14 -16.56 -31.58
N THR A 149 2.90 -16.81 -31.13
CA THR A 149 2.06 -15.79 -30.50
C THR A 149 2.68 -15.28 -29.20
N GLU A 150 3.33 -16.14 -28.40
CA GLU A 150 3.94 -15.73 -27.13
C GLU A 150 5.09 -14.74 -27.34
N ASP A 151 5.89 -14.90 -28.39
CA ASP A 151 7.03 -14.02 -28.70
C ASP A 151 6.59 -12.69 -29.35
N VAL A 152 5.43 -12.68 -30.01
CA VAL A 152 4.89 -11.52 -30.73
C VAL A 152 3.93 -10.69 -29.87
N ARG A 153 3.33 -11.30 -28.84
CA ARG A 153 2.30 -10.68 -28.03
C ARG A 153 2.84 -9.48 -27.25
N ILE A 154 2.16 -8.34 -27.42
CA ILE A 154 2.31 -7.15 -26.59
C ILE A 154 0.99 -6.92 -25.88
N GLU A 155 0.99 -6.97 -24.55
CA GLU A 155 -0.20 -6.63 -23.76
C GLU A 155 -0.52 -5.13 -23.87
N PRO A 156 -1.81 -4.75 -23.92
CA PRO A 156 -2.18 -3.34 -23.89
C PRO A 156 -1.76 -2.71 -22.56
N VAL A 157 -1.36 -1.44 -22.62
CA VAL A 157 -0.92 -0.68 -21.44
C VAL A 157 -1.89 0.47 -21.20
N ASN A 158 -2.49 0.52 -20.01
CA ASN A 158 -3.33 1.64 -19.62
C ASN A 158 -2.47 2.88 -19.34
N GLY A 159 -2.90 4.01 -19.89
CA GLY A 159 -2.40 5.32 -19.51
C GLY A 159 -2.81 5.69 -18.09
N THR A 160 -2.23 6.76 -17.57
CA THR A 160 -2.49 7.23 -16.20
C THR A 160 -2.66 8.74 -16.20
N VAL A 161 -3.38 9.27 -15.21
CA VAL A 161 -3.53 10.72 -15.00
C VAL A 161 -3.25 11.03 -13.53
N TRP A 162 -2.43 12.05 -13.26
CA TRP A 162 -2.11 12.47 -11.91
C TRP A 162 -1.81 13.97 -11.83
N PHE A 163 -1.80 14.52 -10.62
CA PHE A 163 -1.45 15.91 -10.37
C PHE A 163 0.00 16.03 -9.88
N SER A 164 0.71 17.05 -10.35
CA SER A 164 2.07 17.36 -9.90
C SER A 164 2.33 18.86 -9.97
N LEU A 165 2.72 19.47 -8.84
CA LEU A 165 3.07 20.90 -8.74
C LEU A 165 2.00 21.84 -9.33
N GLY A 166 0.72 21.55 -9.08
CA GLY A 166 -0.40 22.37 -9.57
C GLY A 166 -0.74 22.16 -11.05
N GLU A 167 -0.13 21.17 -11.72
CA GLU A 167 -0.39 20.81 -13.11
C GLU A 167 -0.93 19.38 -13.22
N VAL A 168 -1.71 19.12 -14.27
CA VAL A 168 -2.12 17.76 -14.66
C VAL A 168 -1.02 17.12 -15.49
N ARG A 169 -0.75 15.84 -15.24
CA ARG A 169 0.17 15.00 -15.99
C ARG A 169 -0.56 13.73 -16.41
N SER A 170 -0.19 13.20 -17.56
CA SER A 170 -0.72 11.93 -18.03
C SER A 170 0.28 11.13 -18.85
N THR A 171 0.05 9.83 -18.95
CA THR A 171 0.62 8.95 -19.97
C THR A 171 -0.49 8.48 -20.89
N GLU A 172 -0.15 8.19 -22.14
CA GLU A 172 -1.09 7.64 -23.11
C GLU A 172 -1.30 6.14 -22.86
N SER A 173 -2.51 5.65 -23.16
CA SER A 173 -2.79 4.23 -23.27
C SER A 173 -2.27 3.71 -24.60
N GLU A 174 -1.56 2.59 -24.57
CA GLU A 174 -0.99 1.95 -25.75
C GLU A 174 -1.76 0.66 -26.07
N PRO A 175 -2.25 0.49 -27.32
CA PRO A 175 -2.94 -0.73 -27.72
C PRO A 175 -1.99 -1.93 -27.72
N GLY A 176 -2.53 -3.06 -27.29
CA GLY A 176 -1.87 -4.35 -27.36
C GLY A 176 -1.99 -4.93 -28.76
N ARG A 177 -1.15 -5.93 -29.03
CA ARG A 177 -1.11 -6.61 -30.32
C ARG A 177 -0.85 -8.09 -30.11
N GLU A 178 -1.53 -8.92 -30.89
CA GLU A 178 -1.26 -10.34 -30.97
C GLU A 178 -1.35 -10.84 -32.40
N LEU A 179 -0.74 -12.01 -32.64
CA LEU A 179 -0.76 -12.66 -33.93
C LEU A 179 -2.18 -13.18 -34.23
N ASP A 180 -2.76 -12.80 -35.37
CA ASP A 180 -3.96 -13.45 -35.89
C ASP A 180 -3.55 -14.78 -36.50
N VAL A 181 -3.65 -15.84 -35.70
CA VAL A 181 -3.24 -17.20 -36.06
C VAL A 181 -3.98 -17.69 -37.30
N ALA A 182 -5.28 -17.42 -37.41
CA ALA A 182 -6.10 -17.91 -38.51
C ALA A 182 -5.76 -17.18 -39.81
N ALA A 183 -5.72 -15.85 -39.79
CA ALA A 183 -5.40 -15.06 -40.99
C ALA A 183 -3.94 -15.26 -41.45
N THR A 184 -3.01 -15.44 -40.51
CA THR A 184 -1.61 -15.76 -40.83
C THR A 184 -1.48 -17.16 -41.43
N SER A 185 -2.23 -18.15 -40.90
CA SER A 185 -2.26 -19.50 -41.47
C SER A 185 -2.85 -19.52 -42.88
N ASP A 186 -3.93 -18.75 -43.13
CA ASP A 186 -4.49 -18.56 -44.48
C ASP A 186 -3.45 -17.98 -45.46
N ALA A 187 -2.67 -17.00 -45.00
CA ALA A 187 -1.62 -16.39 -45.80
C ALA A 187 -0.47 -17.36 -46.12
N ILE A 188 -0.10 -18.23 -45.17
CA ILE A 188 0.89 -19.30 -45.37
C ILE A 188 0.38 -20.35 -46.36
N GLU A 189 -0.84 -20.83 -46.18
CA GLU A 189 -1.47 -21.82 -47.06
C GLU A 189 -1.61 -21.30 -48.51
N ALA A 190 -1.87 -20.01 -48.69
CA ALA A 190 -1.98 -19.39 -50.02
C ALA A 190 -0.61 -19.14 -50.70
N ALA A 191 0.47 -19.00 -49.93
CA ALA A 191 1.80 -18.66 -50.43
C ALA A 191 2.71 -19.88 -50.61
N TRP A 192 2.65 -20.84 -49.70
CA TRP A 192 3.46 -22.05 -49.74
C TRP A 192 2.94 -23.03 -50.80
N PRO A 193 3.80 -23.70 -51.59
CA PRO A 193 5.26 -23.76 -51.50
C PRO A 193 6.00 -22.76 -52.40
N GLN A 194 5.26 -21.90 -53.12
CA GLN A 194 5.82 -20.99 -54.14
C GLN A 194 6.57 -19.81 -53.53
N ASN A 195 6.17 -19.39 -52.34
CA ASN A 195 6.85 -18.37 -51.55
C ASN A 195 6.89 -18.82 -50.09
N ASN A 196 8.11 -18.90 -49.55
CA ASN A 196 8.33 -19.26 -48.16
C ASN A 196 8.34 -18.05 -47.23
N THR A 197 8.14 -16.82 -47.72
CA THR A 197 8.08 -15.61 -46.89
C THR A 197 6.70 -14.98 -46.91
N VAL A 198 6.08 -14.85 -45.74
CA VAL A 198 4.70 -14.37 -45.58
C VAL A 198 4.64 -13.30 -44.50
N ALA A 199 3.87 -12.23 -44.73
CA ALA A 199 3.62 -11.23 -43.69
C ALA A 199 2.56 -11.74 -42.71
N ALA A 200 2.86 -11.66 -41.42
CA ALA A 200 1.91 -11.98 -40.36
C ALA A 200 0.72 -11.01 -40.37
N ALA A 201 -0.46 -11.55 -40.09
CA ALA A 201 -1.63 -10.75 -39.76
C ALA A 201 -1.65 -10.51 -38.24
N LEU A 202 -1.88 -9.27 -37.82
CA LEU A 202 -1.94 -8.89 -36.40
C LEU A 202 -3.36 -8.44 -36.05
N THR A 203 -3.81 -8.80 -34.86
CA THR A 203 -5.02 -8.24 -34.24
C THR A 203 -4.61 -7.30 -33.11
N GLU A 204 -5.18 -6.09 -33.11
CA GLU A 204 -4.99 -5.12 -32.03
C GLU A 204 -6.00 -5.38 -30.91
N SER A 205 -5.55 -5.27 -29.67
CA SER A 205 -6.39 -5.29 -28.48
C SER A 205 -6.40 -3.91 -27.82
N GLU A 206 -7.59 -3.41 -27.53
CA GLU A 206 -7.74 -2.10 -26.88
C GLU A 206 -7.37 -2.21 -25.38
N PRO A 207 -6.74 -1.17 -24.80
CA PRO A 207 -6.54 -1.07 -23.36
C PRO A 207 -7.87 -0.91 -22.65
N GLU A 208 -7.96 -1.40 -21.41
CA GLU A 208 -9.16 -1.29 -20.57
C GLU A 208 -9.56 0.18 -20.40
N LEU A 209 -8.57 1.04 -20.13
CA LEU A 209 -8.74 2.48 -20.13
C LEU A 209 -8.43 3.05 -21.52
N ALA A 210 -9.48 3.36 -22.28
CA ALA A 210 -9.34 3.90 -23.61
C ALA A 210 -8.70 5.31 -23.62
N GLN A 211 -7.82 5.60 -24.60
CA GLN A 211 -7.17 6.91 -24.71
C GLN A 211 -8.16 8.09 -24.78
N ARG A 212 -9.30 7.89 -25.46
CA ARG A 212 -10.37 8.89 -25.55
C ARG A 212 -10.90 9.35 -24.19
N GLU A 213 -10.87 8.46 -23.20
CA GLU A 213 -11.33 8.75 -21.85
C GLU A 213 -10.29 9.56 -21.07
N ILE A 214 -9.00 9.25 -21.23
CA ILE A 214 -7.89 10.05 -20.70
C ILE A 214 -7.96 11.47 -21.27
N ASP A 215 -8.10 11.61 -22.58
CA ASP A 215 -8.17 12.93 -23.25
C ASP A 215 -9.36 13.74 -22.73
N ARG A 216 -10.55 13.13 -22.70
CA ARG A 216 -11.77 13.74 -22.14
C ARG A 216 -11.54 14.18 -20.69
N PHE A 217 -11.02 13.29 -19.85
CA PHE A 217 -10.84 13.58 -18.43
C PHE A 217 -9.83 14.70 -18.21
N VAL A 218 -8.70 14.68 -18.91
CA VAL A 218 -7.68 15.74 -18.83
C VAL A 218 -8.26 17.09 -19.27
N GLU A 219 -8.95 17.13 -20.41
CA GLU A 219 -9.47 18.38 -21.00
C GLU A 219 -10.69 18.95 -20.27
N GLU A 220 -11.65 18.09 -19.91
CA GLU A 220 -12.95 18.50 -19.40
C GLU A 220 -13.02 18.55 -17.87
N VAL A 221 -12.18 17.78 -17.15
CA VAL A 221 -12.28 17.61 -15.70
C VAL A 221 -11.00 18.06 -14.99
N ALA A 222 -9.87 17.41 -15.24
CA ALA A 222 -8.65 17.61 -14.47
C ALA A 222 -8.00 18.99 -14.72
N ALA A 223 -7.84 19.41 -15.97
CA ALA A 223 -7.22 20.70 -16.28
C ALA A 223 -8.07 21.90 -15.79
N PRO A 224 -9.41 21.91 -15.96
CA PRO A 224 -10.26 22.91 -15.33
C PRO A 224 -10.14 22.92 -13.79
N ALA A 225 -10.08 21.75 -13.15
CA ALA A 225 -10.01 21.62 -11.68
C ALA A 225 -8.82 22.37 -11.07
N VAL A 226 -7.67 22.41 -11.75
CA VAL A 226 -6.46 23.14 -11.30
C VAL A 226 -6.13 24.39 -12.12
N SER A 227 -7.09 24.91 -12.90
CA SER A 227 -6.89 26.07 -13.80
C SER A 227 -6.58 27.39 -13.09
N GLY A 228 -6.83 27.46 -11.77
CA GLY A 228 -6.56 28.62 -10.94
C GLY A 228 -6.94 28.37 -9.48
N PRO A 229 -6.55 29.28 -8.57
CA PRO A 229 -6.97 29.18 -7.17
C PRO A 229 -8.51 29.27 -7.06
N ILE A 230 -9.05 28.71 -5.98
CA ILE A 230 -10.44 28.91 -5.58
C ILE A 230 -10.44 29.92 -4.45
N ALA A 231 -11.13 31.04 -4.63
CA ALA A 231 -11.38 32.01 -3.57
C ALA A 231 -12.59 31.56 -2.75
N VAL A 232 -12.50 31.62 -1.43
CA VAL A 232 -13.54 31.20 -0.50
C VAL A 232 -13.85 32.38 0.42
N ASP A 233 -15.12 32.80 0.45
CA ASP A 233 -15.66 33.85 1.30
C ASP A 233 -16.52 33.18 2.38
N VAL A 234 -16.09 33.26 3.64
CA VAL A 234 -16.80 32.72 4.80
C VAL A 234 -17.28 33.87 5.67
N ASP A 235 -18.58 34.16 5.62
CA ASP A 235 -19.22 35.27 6.36
C ASP A 235 -18.50 36.64 6.22
N GLY A 236 -17.82 36.89 5.10
CA GLY A 236 -17.09 38.13 4.81
C GLY A 236 -15.57 38.05 4.97
N ASP A 237 -15.05 36.95 5.52
CA ASP A 237 -13.61 36.68 5.58
C ASP A 237 -13.15 35.91 4.33
N GLU A 238 -12.10 36.41 3.69
CA GLU A 238 -11.56 35.82 2.48
C GLU A 238 -10.41 34.84 2.78
N SER A 239 -10.51 33.64 2.21
CA SER A 239 -9.45 32.65 2.14
C SER A 239 -9.29 32.15 0.71
N SER A 240 -8.24 31.36 0.45
CA SER A 240 -8.03 30.79 -0.88
C SER A 240 -7.31 29.44 -0.85
N ILE A 241 -7.73 28.57 -1.77
CA ILE A 241 -7.08 27.29 -2.03
C ILE A 241 -6.27 27.45 -3.32
N SER A 242 -4.94 27.43 -3.20
CA SER A 242 -4.03 27.54 -4.35
C SER A 242 -4.07 26.30 -5.24
N THR A 243 -3.62 26.42 -6.50
CA THR A 243 -3.53 25.27 -7.43
C THR A 243 -2.64 24.15 -6.91
N ASN A 244 -1.56 24.48 -6.21
CA ASN A 244 -0.68 23.50 -5.56
C ASN A 244 -1.36 22.76 -4.41
N GLN A 245 -2.23 23.44 -3.66
CA GLN A 245 -3.04 22.81 -2.63
C GLN A 245 -4.10 21.92 -3.27
N LEU A 246 -4.83 22.41 -4.28
CA LEU A 246 -5.81 21.61 -5.03
C LEU A 246 -5.18 20.34 -5.61
N ALA A 247 -4.01 20.43 -6.23
CA ALA A 247 -3.29 19.27 -6.76
C ALA A 247 -2.89 18.23 -5.70
N ARG A 248 -2.81 18.60 -4.41
CA ARG A 248 -2.56 17.67 -3.30
C ARG A 248 -3.83 17.09 -2.71
N LEU A 249 -4.93 17.82 -2.81
CA LEU A 249 -6.23 17.44 -2.28
C LEU A 249 -7.00 16.56 -3.27
N LEU A 250 -6.70 16.63 -4.56
CA LEU A 250 -7.38 15.89 -5.63
C LEU A 250 -6.70 14.54 -5.91
N THR A 251 -7.51 13.49 -5.96
CA THR A 251 -7.11 12.13 -6.38
C THR A 251 -7.89 11.74 -7.61
N VAL A 252 -7.21 11.15 -8.59
CA VAL A 252 -7.86 10.55 -9.77
C VAL A 252 -8.27 9.13 -9.41
N VAL A 253 -9.53 8.80 -9.64
CA VAL A 253 -10.07 7.45 -9.42
C VAL A 253 -10.71 6.93 -10.69
N GLU A 254 -10.63 5.62 -10.89
CA GLU A 254 -11.21 4.89 -12.00
C GLU A 254 -12.37 4.03 -11.49
N SER A 255 -13.53 4.13 -12.13
CA SER A 255 -14.69 3.29 -11.83
C SER A 255 -14.58 1.90 -12.48
N ASP A 256 -15.42 0.96 -12.07
CA ASP A 256 -15.54 -0.37 -12.71
C ASP A 256 -15.85 -0.30 -14.23
N ASP A 257 -16.48 0.79 -14.71
CA ASP A 257 -16.76 1.03 -16.13
C ASP A 257 -15.58 1.73 -16.87
N HIS A 258 -14.39 1.78 -16.27
CA HIS A 258 -13.19 2.45 -16.80
C HIS A 258 -13.37 3.93 -17.13
N LEU A 259 -14.15 4.66 -16.31
CA LEU A 259 -14.31 6.11 -16.38
C LEU A 259 -13.51 6.78 -15.26
N LEU A 260 -12.82 7.87 -15.60
CA LEU A 260 -12.05 8.66 -14.67
C LEU A 260 -12.90 9.76 -14.03
N SER A 261 -12.74 9.91 -12.71
CA SER A 261 -13.35 10.99 -11.92
C SER A 261 -12.35 11.55 -10.90
N LEU A 262 -12.76 12.61 -10.19
CA LEU A 262 -11.98 13.21 -9.12
C LEU A 262 -12.64 12.95 -7.78
N GLU A 263 -11.83 12.54 -6.82
CA GLU A 263 -12.15 12.58 -5.39
C GLU A 263 -11.30 13.65 -4.71
N PHE A 264 -11.80 14.25 -3.63
CA PHE A 264 -11.10 15.29 -2.88
C PHE A 264 -11.02 14.95 -1.40
N ASP A 265 -9.89 15.35 -0.80
CA ASP A 265 -9.66 15.34 0.63
C ASP A 265 -10.45 16.48 1.31
N THR A 266 -11.63 16.14 1.85
CA THR A 266 -12.53 17.08 2.52
C THR A 266 -11.92 17.67 3.77
N ASP A 267 -11.23 16.85 4.57
CA ASP A 267 -10.56 17.28 5.80
C ASP A 267 -9.45 18.30 5.48
N GLY A 268 -8.65 18.01 4.45
CA GLY A 268 -7.59 18.91 3.99
C GLY A 268 -8.12 20.24 3.44
N ILE A 269 -9.27 20.24 2.76
CA ILE A 269 -9.95 21.47 2.33
C ILE A 269 -10.36 22.31 3.54
N LEU A 270 -11.04 21.69 4.52
CA LEU A 270 -11.51 22.37 5.72
C LEU A 270 -10.34 22.92 6.55
N GLU A 271 -9.24 22.19 6.69
CA GLU A 271 -8.03 22.63 7.39
C GLU A 271 -7.42 23.86 6.72
N ILE A 272 -7.25 23.85 5.40
CA ILE A 272 -6.66 24.96 4.65
C ILE A 272 -7.51 26.22 4.78
N VAL A 273 -8.83 26.09 4.61
CA VAL A 273 -9.76 27.23 4.69
C VAL A 273 -9.81 27.75 6.11
N SER A 274 -10.08 26.90 7.10
CA SER A 274 -10.19 27.30 8.51
C SER A 274 -8.88 27.89 9.05
N GLY A 275 -7.72 27.39 8.61
CA GLY A 275 -6.41 27.91 9.03
C GLY A 275 -6.06 29.30 8.49
N GLN A 276 -6.84 29.82 7.53
CA GLN A 276 -6.69 31.18 6.98
C GLN A 276 -7.73 32.17 7.52
N LEU A 277 -8.73 31.70 8.28
CA LEU A 277 -9.83 32.51 8.79
C LEU A 277 -9.55 32.95 10.24
N ASP A 278 -9.11 34.19 10.41
CA ASP A 278 -8.81 34.76 11.74
C ASP A 278 -10.03 35.34 12.46
N GLU A 279 -11.07 35.85 11.76
CA GLU A 279 -12.22 36.53 12.38
C GLU A 279 -13.52 35.71 12.33
N ALA A 280 -13.74 34.95 11.25
CA ALA A 280 -14.95 34.15 11.02
C ALA A 280 -15.00 32.86 11.84
N THR A 281 -13.85 32.34 12.29
CA THR A 281 -13.82 31.13 13.13
C THR A 281 -13.37 31.42 14.56
N VAL A 282 -14.10 30.86 15.51
CA VAL A 282 -13.78 30.96 16.94
C VAL A 282 -13.92 29.58 17.54
N SER A 283 -12.85 28.99 18.09
CA SER A 283 -12.98 27.69 18.74
C SER A 283 -13.90 27.75 19.96
N PRO A 284 -14.74 26.71 20.17
CA PRO A 284 -15.59 26.62 21.35
C PRO A 284 -14.72 26.54 22.60
N ARG A 285 -15.20 27.16 23.69
CA ARG A 285 -14.53 27.09 24.99
C ARG A 285 -15.46 26.49 26.02
N ASN A 286 -15.03 25.41 26.64
CA ASN A 286 -15.75 24.78 27.75
C ASN A 286 -15.89 25.72 28.95
N ALA A 287 -16.99 25.57 29.70
CA ALA A 287 -17.01 26.05 31.07
C ALA A 287 -15.94 25.30 31.86
N SER A 288 -15.29 25.99 32.78
CA SER A 288 -14.15 25.45 33.52
C SER A 288 -14.05 26.07 34.90
N LEU A 289 -13.24 25.46 35.76
CA LEU A 289 -12.93 25.96 37.09
C LEU A 289 -11.55 26.62 37.06
N VAL A 290 -11.42 27.85 37.54
CA VAL A 290 -10.13 28.55 37.61
C VAL A 290 -9.86 29.02 39.02
N LEU A 291 -8.58 29.25 39.34
CA LEU A 291 -8.20 29.92 40.57
C LEU A 291 -8.14 31.43 40.31
N ASP A 292 -9.04 32.19 40.91
CA ASP A 292 -9.08 33.66 40.85
C ASP A 292 -8.95 34.23 42.27
N ASP A 293 -7.96 35.09 42.49
CA ASP A 293 -7.59 35.64 43.82
C ASP A 293 -7.54 34.57 44.94
N GLY A 294 -7.04 33.38 44.62
CA GLY A 294 -6.90 32.28 45.56
C GLY A 294 -8.22 31.58 45.93
N ARG A 295 -9.25 31.70 45.10
CA ARG A 295 -10.54 31.01 45.24
C ARG A 295 -10.95 30.32 43.94
N PRO A 296 -11.68 29.19 44.02
CA PRO A 296 -12.25 28.57 42.83
C PRO A 296 -13.37 29.44 42.26
N VAL A 297 -13.31 29.75 40.96
CA VAL A 297 -14.34 30.48 40.22
C VAL A 297 -14.67 29.72 38.94
N ILE A 298 -15.95 29.54 38.66
CA ILE A 298 -16.42 28.93 37.41
C ILE A 298 -16.40 29.98 36.30
N THR A 299 -15.65 29.73 35.24
CA THR A 299 -15.67 30.53 34.01
C THR A 299 -16.71 29.99 33.06
N LYS A 300 -17.47 30.90 32.43
CA LYS A 300 -18.51 30.53 31.47
C LYS A 300 -17.94 29.94 30.18
N ALA A 301 -18.69 28.97 29.66
CA ALA A 301 -18.51 28.42 28.33
C ALA A 301 -18.79 29.50 27.27
N ARG A 302 -18.20 29.30 26.10
CA ARG A 302 -18.44 30.13 24.91
C ARG A 302 -18.66 29.18 23.74
N ALA A 303 -19.75 29.38 22.99
CA ALA A 303 -19.94 28.70 21.73
C ALA A 303 -18.79 29.05 20.77
N GLY A 304 -18.42 28.08 19.95
CA GLY A 304 -17.53 28.31 18.83
C GLY A 304 -18.32 28.60 17.56
N GLN A 305 -17.66 29.21 16.60
CA GLN A 305 -18.13 29.30 15.22
C GLN A 305 -17.08 28.61 14.36
N VAL A 306 -17.51 27.64 13.56
CA VAL A 306 -16.65 26.93 12.62
C VAL A 306 -17.29 27.00 11.25
N VAL A 307 -16.50 26.79 10.20
CA VAL A 307 -17.03 26.78 8.82
C VAL A 307 -18.07 25.67 8.67
N ASP A 308 -19.18 25.97 7.99
CA ASP A 308 -20.14 24.96 7.55
C ASP A 308 -19.47 24.07 6.49
N GLU A 309 -19.09 22.87 6.89
CA GLU A 309 -18.34 21.93 6.06
C GLU A 309 -19.15 21.52 4.82
N ASP A 310 -20.45 21.25 4.98
CA ASP A 310 -21.31 20.82 3.87
C ASP A 310 -21.42 21.93 2.79
N GLU A 311 -21.59 23.19 3.21
CA GLU A 311 -21.64 24.33 2.29
C GLU A 311 -20.30 24.57 1.60
N LEU A 312 -19.19 24.47 2.35
CA LEU A 312 -17.85 24.64 1.82
C LEU A 312 -17.52 23.57 0.76
N ILE A 313 -17.72 22.29 1.08
CA ILE A 313 -17.37 21.19 0.18
C ILE A 313 -18.21 21.23 -1.09
N ALA A 314 -19.53 21.38 -0.98
CA ALA A 314 -20.41 21.51 -2.13
C ALA A 314 -20.05 22.73 -3.01
N GLY A 315 -19.64 23.83 -2.38
CA GLY A 315 -19.16 25.02 -3.08
C GLY A 315 -17.85 24.77 -3.83
N VAL A 316 -16.87 24.13 -3.19
CA VAL A 316 -15.57 23.80 -3.80
C VAL A 316 -15.76 22.85 -4.99
N GLU A 317 -16.56 21.79 -4.84
CA GLU A 317 -16.93 20.87 -5.92
C GLU A 317 -17.47 21.63 -7.15
N ALA A 318 -18.44 22.52 -6.92
CA ALA A 318 -19.03 23.31 -7.99
C ALA A 318 -18.01 24.27 -8.64
N ALA A 319 -17.06 24.79 -7.86
CA ALA A 319 -16.03 25.72 -8.32
C ALA A 319 -14.94 25.03 -9.16
N LEU A 320 -14.68 23.73 -8.99
CA LEU A 320 -13.68 22.99 -9.78
C LEU A 320 -13.98 23.03 -11.29
N ALA A 321 -15.27 22.98 -11.66
CA ALA A 321 -15.72 23.06 -13.06
C ALA A 321 -15.77 24.50 -13.62
N LYS A 322 -15.49 25.52 -12.81
CA LYS A 322 -15.54 26.95 -13.22
C LYS A 322 -14.17 27.46 -13.67
N LYS A 323 -14.17 28.59 -14.39
CA LYS A 323 -12.97 29.25 -14.92
C LYS A 323 -12.90 30.71 -14.46
N GLY A 324 -11.67 31.21 -14.30
CA GLY A 324 -11.42 32.62 -13.96
C GLY A 324 -12.12 33.06 -12.68
N ASP A 325 -12.75 34.24 -12.72
CA ASP A 325 -13.38 34.87 -11.55
C ASP A 325 -14.62 34.13 -11.00
N GLU A 326 -15.16 33.16 -11.75
CA GLU A 326 -16.27 32.31 -11.30
C GLU A 326 -15.84 31.22 -10.31
N ARG A 327 -14.52 31.03 -10.10
CA ARG A 327 -13.96 30.10 -9.11
C ARG A 327 -14.02 30.68 -7.70
N ARG A 328 -15.24 30.99 -7.25
CA ARG A 328 -15.54 31.59 -5.95
C ARG A 328 -16.58 30.77 -5.22
N VAL A 329 -16.29 30.48 -3.96
CA VAL A 329 -17.17 29.77 -3.03
C VAL A 329 -17.64 30.74 -1.97
N LYS A 330 -18.92 30.65 -1.62
CA LYS A 330 -19.47 31.27 -0.43
C LYS A 330 -19.85 30.18 0.54
N ALA A 331 -19.41 30.31 1.77
CA ALA A 331 -19.82 29.44 2.87
C ALA A 331 -20.19 30.31 4.09
N SER A 332 -20.90 29.71 5.03
CA SER A 332 -21.26 30.33 6.30
C SER A 332 -20.57 29.61 7.45
N THR A 333 -20.74 30.14 8.66
CA THR A 333 -20.33 29.47 9.90
C THR A 333 -21.50 28.87 10.66
N VAL A 334 -21.24 27.78 11.38
CA VAL A 334 -22.18 27.11 12.28
C VAL A 334 -21.71 27.16 13.73
N ASP A 335 -22.67 27.30 14.63
CA ASP A 335 -22.42 27.32 16.07
C ASP A 335 -22.05 25.92 16.59
N VAL A 336 -20.82 25.78 17.10
CA VAL A 336 -20.39 24.57 17.80
C VAL A 336 -20.53 24.77 19.29
N LYS A 337 -21.34 23.91 19.93
CA LYS A 337 -21.52 23.96 21.37
C LYS A 337 -20.27 23.44 22.09
N PRO A 338 -19.87 24.07 23.21
CA PRO A 338 -18.83 23.54 24.06
C PRO A 338 -19.27 22.19 24.65
N THR A 339 -18.32 21.26 24.80
CA THR A 339 -18.55 19.95 25.41
C THR A 339 -19.03 20.06 26.86
N VAL A 340 -18.49 21.03 27.61
CA VAL A 340 -18.95 21.36 28.96
C VAL A 340 -19.69 22.69 28.90
N THR A 341 -21.00 22.64 29.11
CA THR A 341 -21.86 23.82 29.02
C THR A 341 -21.94 24.57 30.36
N ASP A 342 -22.44 25.81 30.31
CA ASP A 342 -22.79 26.57 31.53
C ASP A 342 -23.82 25.83 32.39
N ALA A 343 -24.74 25.07 31.78
CA ALA A 343 -25.75 24.30 32.49
C ALA A 343 -25.16 23.09 33.21
N ASP A 344 -24.07 22.51 32.70
CA ASP A 344 -23.34 21.45 33.37
C ASP A 344 -22.49 22.01 34.51
N ALA A 345 -21.80 23.11 34.26
CA ALA A 345 -21.00 23.78 35.28
C ALA A 345 -21.84 24.33 36.43
N ALA A 346 -23.09 24.75 36.18
CA ALA A 346 -24.02 25.17 37.21
C ALA A 346 -24.41 24.06 38.21
N LYS A 347 -24.17 22.78 37.87
CA LYS A 347 -24.41 21.64 38.76
C LYS A 347 -23.22 21.33 39.67
N TRP A 348 -22.05 21.94 39.42
CA TRP A 348 -20.86 21.67 40.21
C TRP A 348 -20.97 22.29 41.61
N ASP A 349 -21.00 21.44 42.64
CA ASP A 349 -20.90 21.86 44.03
C ASP A 349 -19.43 21.99 44.44
N ILE A 350 -18.81 23.11 44.06
CA ILE A 350 -17.40 23.36 44.34
C ILE A 350 -17.23 23.89 45.77
N SER A 351 -16.70 23.03 46.64
CA SER A 351 -16.36 23.35 48.01
C SER A 351 -14.93 22.92 48.33
N ARG A 352 -14.47 23.18 49.56
CA ARG A 352 -13.14 22.74 49.98
C ARG A 352 -13.19 21.25 50.34
N MET A 353 -12.56 20.41 49.52
CA MET A 353 -12.48 18.97 49.79
C MET A 353 -11.51 18.69 50.94
N ALA A 354 -10.27 19.16 50.84
CA ALA A 354 -9.27 18.99 51.89
C ALA A 354 -8.19 20.06 51.81
N THR A 355 -7.54 20.33 52.95
CA THR A 355 -6.30 21.12 53.00
C THR A 355 -5.27 20.34 53.80
N PHE A 356 -4.10 20.15 53.23
CA PHE A 356 -2.95 19.60 53.94
C PHE A 356 -1.87 20.68 54.11
N ARG A 357 -1.23 20.68 55.28
CA ARG A 357 -0.11 21.57 55.61
C ARG A 357 1.14 20.73 55.87
N SER A 358 2.21 21.05 55.16
CA SER A 358 3.45 20.30 55.23
C SER A 358 4.62 21.20 55.60
N ALA A 359 5.02 21.16 56.87
CA ALA A 359 6.17 21.90 57.37
C ALA A 359 7.49 21.35 56.78
N PHE A 360 8.39 22.25 56.44
CA PHE A 360 9.72 21.91 55.95
C PHE A 360 10.80 22.80 56.58
N PRO A 361 12.06 22.30 56.69
CA PRO A 361 13.14 23.12 57.23
C PRO A 361 13.45 24.28 56.27
N GLY A 362 13.29 25.51 56.75
CA GLY A 362 13.62 26.73 56.03
C GLY A 362 15.05 27.23 56.30
N GLY A 363 15.28 28.52 56.04
CA GLY A 363 16.56 29.20 56.30
C GLY A 363 17.59 29.06 55.17
N ALA A 364 18.72 29.77 55.30
CA ALA A 364 19.74 29.88 54.25
C ALA A 364 20.30 28.51 53.82
N ALA A 365 20.50 27.59 54.76
CA ALA A 365 21.00 26.23 54.48
C ALA A 365 20.04 25.39 53.62
N ASN A 366 18.75 25.74 53.54
CA ASN A 366 17.74 25.02 52.75
C ASN A 366 17.24 25.83 51.54
N ALA A 367 17.87 26.98 51.22
CA ALA A 367 17.35 27.92 50.24
C ALA A 367 17.10 27.28 48.86
N ALA A 368 18.05 26.49 48.34
CA ALA A 368 17.92 25.78 47.06
C ALA A 368 16.78 24.75 47.08
N ARG A 369 16.65 23.97 48.17
CA ARG A 369 15.57 23.02 48.38
C ARG A 369 14.20 23.72 48.43
N THR A 370 14.11 24.83 49.15
CA THR A 370 12.88 25.63 49.24
C THR A 370 12.52 26.24 47.88
N GLU A 371 13.49 26.64 47.07
CA GLU A 371 13.22 27.12 45.72
C GLU A 371 12.63 26.02 44.84
N ASN A 372 13.20 24.81 44.84
CA ASN A 372 12.62 23.67 44.12
C ASN A 372 11.19 23.36 44.56
N ILE A 373 10.89 23.46 45.86
CA ILE A 373 9.52 23.33 46.37
C ILE A 373 8.62 24.43 45.78
N ARG A 374 9.04 25.71 45.81
CA ARG A 374 8.26 26.80 45.21
C ARG A 374 7.99 26.56 43.72
N VAL A 375 9.01 26.16 42.97
CA VAL A 375 8.89 25.86 41.54
C VAL A 375 7.87 24.75 41.31
N GLY A 376 7.99 23.63 42.03
CA GLY A 376 7.04 22.52 41.90
C GLY A 376 5.61 22.92 42.25
N LEU A 377 5.41 23.70 43.31
CA LEU A 377 4.09 24.21 43.68
C LEU A 377 3.51 25.15 42.61
N ARG A 378 4.32 26.02 41.99
CA ARG A 378 3.87 26.88 40.89
C ARG A 378 3.37 26.08 39.69
N HIS A 379 4.00 24.95 39.37
CA HIS A 379 3.55 24.07 38.28
C HIS A 379 2.26 23.31 38.60
N ILE A 380 1.95 23.10 39.90
CA ILE A 380 0.73 22.41 40.35
C ILE A 380 -0.44 23.39 40.60
N ASN A 381 -0.14 24.63 40.97
CA ASN A 381 -1.16 25.61 41.35
C ASN A 381 -2.05 25.98 40.16
N GLY A 382 -3.36 25.80 40.32
CA GLY A 382 -4.34 26.08 39.27
C GLY A 382 -4.68 24.86 38.40
N THR A 383 -4.04 23.70 38.61
CA THR A 383 -4.37 22.48 37.86
C THR A 383 -5.81 22.04 38.13
N VAL A 384 -6.54 21.77 37.06
CA VAL A 384 -7.91 21.24 37.09
C VAL A 384 -7.89 19.80 36.59
N VAL A 385 -8.45 18.90 37.37
CA VAL A 385 -8.56 17.47 37.03
C VAL A 385 -10.04 17.20 36.75
N ALA A 386 -10.37 16.92 35.49
CA ALA A 386 -11.75 16.67 35.06
C ALA A 386 -12.31 15.37 35.69
N PRO A 387 -13.65 15.22 35.78
CA PRO A 387 -14.28 13.96 36.17
C PRO A 387 -13.72 12.77 35.39
N GLY A 388 -13.33 11.70 36.10
CA GLY A 388 -12.73 10.49 35.54
C GLY A 388 -11.27 10.61 35.09
N ALA A 389 -10.66 11.81 35.15
CA ALA A 389 -9.26 11.99 34.76
C ALA A 389 -8.30 11.67 35.91
N THR A 390 -7.11 11.19 35.57
CA THR A 390 -6.01 10.93 36.52
C THR A 390 -5.04 12.09 36.55
N PHE A 391 -4.71 12.58 37.75
CA PHE A 391 -3.60 13.49 37.97
C PHE A 391 -2.29 12.71 38.06
N SER A 392 -1.25 13.17 37.34
CA SER A 392 0.13 12.72 37.50
C SER A 392 1.00 13.86 38.01
N LEU A 393 1.68 13.63 39.14
CA LEU A 393 2.64 14.59 39.65
C LEU A 393 3.89 14.65 38.78
N ALA A 394 4.38 13.50 38.30
CA ALA A 394 5.56 13.44 37.45
C ALA A 394 5.37 14.27 36.16
N ASP A 395 4.23 14.10 35.48
CA ASP A 395 3.91 14.81 34.23
C ASP A 395 3.77 16.31 34.48
N THR A 396 3.15 16.70 35.61
CA THR A 396 2.99 18.11 36.00
C THR A 396 4.33 18.80 36.26
N LEU A 397 5.30 18.08 36.86
CA LEU A 397 6.59 18.66 37.23
C LEU A 397 7.62 18.62 36.09
N ALA A 398 7.48 17.69 35.14
CA ALA A 398 8.46 17.40 34.11
C ALA A 398 8.61 18.51 33.04
N PRO A 399 9.80 18.59 32.41
CA PRO A 399 11.08 18.04 32.87
C PRO A 399 11.58 18.74 34.15
N ILE A 400 12.33 18.02 35.00
CA ILE A 400 13.05 18.65 36.13
C ILE A 400 14.35 19.23 35.59
N SER A 401 14.30 20.49 35.12
CA SER A 401 15.42 21.16 34.46
C SER A 401 15.66 22.59 34.97
N ALA A 402 16.87 23.12 34.75
CA ALA A 402 17.21 24.50 35.11
C ALA A 402 16.35 25.53 34.35
N GLU A 403 16.01 25.25 33.08
CA GLU A 403 15.16 26.07 32.23
C GLU A 403 13.74 26.21 32.79
N ARG A 404 13.26 25.18 33.52
CA ARG A 404 11.97 25.21 34.22
C ARG A 404 12.05 25.76 35.65
N GLY A 405 13.21 26.30 36.02
CA GLY A 405 13.47 27.02 37.27
C GLY A 405 13.94 26.14 38.42
N TYR A 406 14.22 24.86 38.20
CA TYR A 406 14.77 23.99 39.24
C TYR A 406 16.27 24.22 39.42
N VAL A 407 16.75 23.99 40.64
CA VAL A 407 18.16 24.14 41.03
C VAL A 407 18.68 22.85 41.67
N GLU A 408 20.00 22.69 41.71
CA GLU A 408 20.63 21.59 42.45
C GLU A 408 20.42 21.74 43.96
N ALA A 409 20.01 20.66 44.61
CA ALA A 409 19.88 20.55 46.05
C ALA A 409 20.06 19.08 46.47
N GLY A 410 20.11 18.81 47.77
CA GLY A 410 20.17 17.44 48.28
C GLY A 410 18.98 16.59 47.83
N VAL A 411 19.26 15.50 47.12
CA VAL A 411 18.34 14.41 46.73
C VAL A 411 18.76 13.12 47.41
N ILE A 412 17.82 12.22 47.64
CA ILE A 412 18.11 10.90 48.24
C ILE A 412 18.35 9.91 47.11
N SER A 413 19.53 9.30 47.09
CA SER A 413 19.88 8.21 46.17
C SER A 413 20.45 7.03 46.96
N ASN A 414 19.85 5.85 46.80
CA ASN A 414 20.25 4.61 47.50
C ASN A 414 20.39 4.77 49.03
N GLY A 415 19.51 5.55 49.67
CA GLY A 415 19.53 5.78 51.11
C GLY A 415 20.60 6.77 51.62
N ARG A 416 21.25 7.51 50.71
CA ARG A 416 22.20 8.59 51.03
C ARG A 416 21.77 9.91 50.39
N LEU A 417 22.09 11.02 51.04
CA LEU A 417 21.93 12.36 50.46
C LEU A 417 23.08 12.63 49.48
N VAL A 418 22.74 13.03 48.25
CA VAL A 418 23.67 13.48 47.19
C VAL A 418 23.13 14.76 46.55
N GLN A 419 23.94 15.52 45.81
CA GLN A 419 23.43 16.67 45.05
C GLN A 419 22.69 16.21 43.79
N GLY A 420 21.57 16.85 43.48
CA GLY A 420 20.80 16.59 42.27
C GLY A 420 19.75 17.67 42.00
N MET A 421 19.31 17.76 40.75
CA MET A 421 18.32 18.75 40.35
C MET A 421 16.94 18.45 40.95
N GLY A 422 16.24 19.47 41.44
CA GLY A 422 14.89 19.30 42.01
C GLY A 422 14.86 18.68 43.41
N GLY A 423 15.97 18.67 44.15
CA GLY A 423 15.99 18.26 45.55
C GLY A 423 14.94 19.01 46.37
N GLY A 424 14.06 18.27 47.05
CA GLY A 424 12.91 18.80 47.81
C GLY A 424 11.53 18.37 47.31
N LEU A 425 11.42 17.89 46.06
CA LEU A 425 10.13 17.55 45.44
C LEU A 425 9.38 16.38 46.10
N SER A 426 10.05 15.49 46.83
CA SER A 426 9.35 14.48 47.64
C SER A 426 8.49 15.07 48.77
N GLN A 427 8.77 16.31 49.20
CA GLN A 427 7.87 17.03 50.12
C GLN A 427 6.57 17.41 49.41
N VAL A 428 6.68 17.83 48.15
CA VAL A 428 5.54 18.16 47.29
C VAL A 428 4.73 16.89 47.03
N SER A 429 5.38 15.78 46.67
CA SER A 429 4.72 14.47 46.50
C SER A 429 3.99 14.01 47.76
N THR A 430 4.64 14.06 48.92
CA THR A 430 3.96 13.77 50.21
C THR A 430 2.75 14.69 50.45
N THR A 431 2.83 15.96 50.07
CA THR A 431 1.72 16.92 50.22
C THR A 431 0.55 16.61 49.28
N VAL A 432 0.83 16.22 48.03
CA VAL A 432 -0.17 15.73 47.07
C VAL A 432 -0.87 14.49 47.61
N LEU A 433 -0.10 13.48 48.04
CA LEU A 433 -0.66 12.23 48.60
C LEU A 433 -1.62 12.54 49.75
N ASN A 434 -1.18 13.33 50.72
CA ASN A 434 -1.99 13.58 51.91
C ASN A 434 -3.23 14.44 51.61
N THR A 435 -3.12 15.40 50.68
CA THR A 435 -4.30 16.20 50.27
C THR A 435 -5.31 15.33 49.52
N ALA A 436 -4.88 14.50 48.57
CA ALA A 436 -5.74 13.56 47.85
C ALA A 436 -6.34 12.51 48.80
N TRP A 437 -5.54 12.00 49.73
CA TRP A 437 -5.97 11.04 50.75
C TRP A 437 -7.11 11.62 51.60
N ASP A 438 -6.92 12.83 52.13
CA ASP A 438 -7.87 13.50 53.03
C ASP A 438 -9.08 14.08 52.26
N ALA A 439 -8.95 14.29 50.95
CA ALA A 439 -10.05 14.63 50.05
C ALA A 439 -10.95 13.42 49.72
N GLY A 440 -10.51 12.20 50.05
CA GLY A 440 -11.27 10.98 49.82
C GLY A 440 -11.23 10.48 48.38
N LEU A 441 -10.23 10.93 47.59
CA LEU A 441 -10.07 10.55 46.19
C LEU A 441 -9.46 9.15 46.04
N GLN A 442 -9.65 8.55 44.87
CA GLN A 442 -8.98 7.32 44.48
C GLN A 442 -7.46 7.52 44.35
N LEU A 443 -6.67 6.75 45.09
CA LEU A 443 -5.21 6.79 45.04
C LEU A 443 -4.70 5.64 44.16
N ASP A 444 -4.06 5.98 43.05
CA ASP A 444 -3.66 5.00 42.03
C ASP A 444 -2.21 4.56 42.20
N GLU A 445 -1.32 5.50 42.52
CA GLU A 445 0.10 5.23 42.69
C GLU A 445 0.71 6.16 43.72
N PHE A 446 1.44 5.61 44.68
CA PHE A 446 2.40 6.34 45.50
C PHE A 446 3.41 5.36 46.11
N HIS A 447 4.64 5.83 46.31
CA HIS A 447 5.72 5.00 46.85
C HIS A 447 6.39 5.71 48.03
N PRO A 448 6.51 5.08 49.21
CA PRO A 448 7.22 5.68 50.33
C PRO A 448 8.75 5.71 50.07
N HIS A 449 9.47 6.53 50.82
CA HIS A 449 10.93 6.43 50.86
C HIS A 449 11.37 5.11 51.51
N SER A 450 12.61 4.69 51.25
CA SER A 450 13.18 3.48 51.85
C SER A 450 13.42 3.58 53.36
N TYR A 451 13.52 4.79 53.91
CA TYR A 451 13.67 5.05 55.34
C TYR A 451 12.75 6.19 55.77
N TYR A 452 12.39 6.20 57.05
CA TYR A 452 11.47 7.20 57.60
C TYR A 452 12.12 8.58 57.71
N ILE A 453 11.37 9.60 57.30
CA ILE A 453 11.79 10.99 57.41
C ILE A 453 10.85 11.70 58.39
N SER A 454 11.40 12.14 59.54
CA SER A 454 10.64 12.63 60.70
C SER A 454 9.68 13.80 60.44
N ARG A 455 9.89 14.59 59.38
CA ARG A 455 8.99 15.68 58.99
C ARG A 455 7.73 15.22 58.24
N TYR A 456 7.64 13.94 57.86
CA TYR A 456 6.47 13.37 57.20
C TYR A 456 5.62 12.53 58.17
N PRO A 457 4.30 12.45 57.95
CA PRO A 457 3.46 11.52 58.69
C PRO A 457 3.90 10.07 58.38
N ALA A 458 4.16 9.28 59.42
CA ALA A 458 4.61 7.90 59.25
C ALA A 458 3.56 7.06 58.51
N GLY A 459 3.97 6.36 57.45
CA GLY A 459 3.08 5.55 56.63
C GLY A 459 2.18 6.33 55.66
N LYS A 460 2.24 7.67 55.63
CA LYS A 460 1.58 8.53 54.63
C LYS A 460 2.58 9.49 53.99
N GLU A 461 3.56 8.93 53.31
CA GLU A 461 4.55 9.70 52.53
C GLU A 461 4.67 9.15 51.12
N ALA A 462 5.10 10.02 50.21
CA ALA A 462 5.37 9.67 48.83
C ALA A 462 6.68 10.31 48.37
N THR A 463 7.51 9.53 47.70
CA THR A 463 8.66 10.03 46.93
C THR A 463 8.24 10.32 45.49
N ILE A 464 9.15 10.86 44.69
CA ILE A 464 8.96 11.12 43.26
C ILE A 464 10.30 10.97 42.54
N SER A 465 10.27 10.39 41.34
CA SER A 465 11.41 10.35 40.43
C SER A 465 10.87 10.31 39.01
N VAL A 466 10.82 11.47 38.34
CA VAL A 466 10.26 11.59 36.98
C VAL A 466 10.85 10.53 36.05
N GLY A 467 9.97 9.79 35.36
CA GLY A 467 10.34 8.65 34.49
C GLY A 467 10.50 7.30 35.20
N LEU A 468 10.40 7.24 36.54
CA LEU A 468 10.50 5.99 37.31
C LEU A 468 9.40 5.81 38.36
N LEU A 469 9.14 6.82 39.19
CA LEU A 469 8.16 6.79 40.27
C LEU A 469 7.24 8.00 40.16
N ASP A 470 5.93 7.77 40.26
CA ASP A 470 4.92 8.83 40.23
C ASP A 470 4.07 8.85 41.51
N ASN A 471 3.28 9.92 41.65
CA ASN A 471 2.18 10.04 42.59
C ASN A 471 0.91 10.38 41.80
N ARG A 472 0.03 9.37 41.68
CA ARG A 472 -1.16 9.43 40.84
C ARG A 472 -2.42 9.21 41.67
N TRP A 473 -3.44 9.99 41.34
CA TRP A 473 -4.78 9.84 41.88
C TRP A 473 -5.79 10.20 40.80
N THR A 474 -6.97 9.59 40.86
CA THR A 474 -8.04 9.79 39.89
C THR A 474 -9.13 10.63 40.52
N ASN A 475 -9.65 11.61 39.77
CA ASN A 475 -10.86 12.31 40.14
C ASN A 475 -12.06 11.39 39.86
N ASP A 476 -12.42 10.58 40.85
CA ASP A 476 -13.56 9.66 40.82
C ASP A 476 -14.90 10.34 41.18
N THR A 477 -14.97 11.68 41.11
CA THR A 477 -16.18 12.48 41.33
C THR A 477 -16.80 12.97 40.02
N ASP A 478 -18.06 13.41 40.08
CA ASP A 478 -18.78 13.97 38.93
C ASP A 478 -18.47 15.47 38.66
N THR A 479 -17.55 16.07 39.44
CA THR A 479 -17.18 17.50 39.34
C THR A 479 -15.68 17.67 39.15
N PRO A 480 -15.20 18.75 38.51
CA PRO A 480 -13.77 18.99 38.39
C PRO A 480 -13.12 19.29 39.75
N VAL A 481 -11.88 18.82 39.94
CA VAL A 481 -11.07 19.13 41.13
C VAL A 481 -10.00 20.16 40.76
N LEU A 482 -10.02 21.32 41.41
CA LEU A 482 -9.00 22.38 41.29
C LEU A 482 -7.98 22.27 42.43
N ILE A 483 -6.70 22.31 42.08
CA ILE A 483 -5.60 22.29 43.04
C ILE A 483 -5.09 23.71 43.29
N GLN A 484 -5.14 24.14 44.54
CA GLN A 484 -4.52 25.38 45.01
C GLN A 484 -3.29 25.05 45.84
N THR A 485 -2.16 25.71 45.56
CA THR A 485 -0.94 25.57 46.36
C THR A 485 -0.26 26.92 46.59
N TYR A 486 0.33 27.07 47.77
CA TYR A 486 1.20 28.20 48.11
C TYR A 486 2.10 27.85 49.30
N ILE A 487 3.06 28.72 49.61
CA ILE A 487 3.89 28.62 50.82
C ILE A 487 3.47 29.70 51.80
N GLU A 488 3.19 29.31 53.04
CA GLU A 488 2.95 30.20 54.17
C GLU A 488 4.06 29.96 55.21
N GLY A 489 4.96 30.94 55.37
CA GLY A 489 6.13 30.77 56.23
C GLY A 489 7.06 29.64 55.75
N SER A 490 7.16 28.56 56.52
CA SER A 490 7.93 27.34 56.19
C SER A 490 7.02 26.11 56.04
N GLU A 491 5.78 26.34 55.60
CA GLU A 491 4.81 25.28 55.31
C GLU A 491 4.34 25.35 53.87
N ILE A 492 4.22 24.20 53.22
CA ILE A 492 3.41 24.04 52.01
C ILE A 492 1.95 24.01 52.45
N VAL A 493 1.10 24.81 51.83
CA VAL A 493 -0.35 24.71 51.97
C VAL A 493 -0.92 24.26 50.64
N MET A 494 -1.59 23.11 50.63
CA MET A 494 -2.25 22.57 49.44
C MET A 494 -3.71 22.31 49.75
N THR A 495 -4.59 22.81 48.90
CA THR A 495 -6.04 22.68 49.03
C THR A 495 -6.62 22.14 47.74
N PHE A 496 -7.45 21.11 47.84
CA PHE A 496 -8.26 20.62 46.72
C PHE A 496 -9.67 21.18 46.85
N TRP A 497 -10.16 21.77 45.77
CA TRP A 497 -11.50 22.32 45.65
C TRP A 497 -12.31 21.47 44.66
N GLY A 498 -13.53 21.10 45.02
CA GLY A 498 -14.37 20.18 44.26
C GLY A 498 -15.54 19.71 45.13
N ASP A 499 -16.19 18.63 44.71
CA ASP A 499 -17.28 18.02 45.47
C ASP A 499 -16.75 17.06 46.55
N ARG A 500 -16.94 17.41 47.83
CA ARG A 500 -16.50 16.59 48.95
C ARG A 500 -17.50 15.45 49.21
N GLN A 501 -17.18 14.28 48.67
CA GLN A 501 -18.04 13.09 48.68
C GLN A 501 -18.00 12.25 49.98
N PHE A 502 -16.94 12.37 50.79
CA PHE A 502 -16.70 11.49 51.94
C PHE A 502 -16.18 12.24 53.18
N ASP A 503 -16.52 11.69 54.33
CA ASP A 503 -15.78 11.91 55.58
C ASP A 503 -14.62 10.91 55.66
N VAL A 504 -13.40 11.44 55.76
CA VAL A 504 -12.18 10.63 55.79
C VAL A 504 -11.63 10.53 57.21
N GLN A 505 -11.47 9.31 57.72
CA GLN A 505 -10.75 9.03 58.96
C GLN A 505 -9.46 8.27 58.65
N THR A 506 -8.36 8.69 59.29
CA THR A 506 -7.08 7.98 59.25
C THR A 506 -6.81 7.33 60.60
N VAL A 507 -6.53 6.02 60.61
CA VAL A 507 -6.13 5.27 61.80
C VAL A 507 -4.70 4.78 61.60
N SER A 508 -3.77 5.23 62.45
CA SER A 508 -2.37 4.78 62.43
C SER A 508 -2.14 3.69 63.47
N GLY A 509 -1.62 2.55 63.04
CA GLY A 509 -1.18 1.47 63.91
C GLY A 509 0.10 1.83 64.68
N PRO A 510 0.52 0.97 65.63
CA PRO A 510 1.79 1.14 66.32
C PRO A 510 2.97 0.94 65.36
N ARG A 511 4.11 1.56 65.68
CA ARG A 511 5.39 1.20 65.06
C ARG A 511 5.84 -0.15 65.61
N VAL A 512 6.16 -1.09 64.72
CA VAL A 512 6.60 -2.45 65.08
C VAL A 512 7.90 -2.80 64.38
N ASN A 513 8.59 -3.85 64.85
CA ASN A 513 9.86 -4.34 64.28
C ASN A 513 10.95 -3.24 64.17
N PRO A 514 11.35 -2.59 65.28
CA PRO A 514 12.35 -1.54 65.24
C PRO A 514 13.71 -2.08 64.78
N VAL A 515 14.42 -1.30 63.96
CA VAL A 515 15.75 -1.58 63.45
C VAL A 515 16.67 -0.43 63.82
N THR A 516 17.72 -0.72 64.60
CA THR A 516 18.69 0.29 65.05
C THR A 516 19.56 0.77 63.89
N PRO A 517 19.77 2.09 63.72
CA PRO A 517 20.64 2.62 62.69
C PRO A 517 22.11 2.39 63.00
N GLU A 518 22.91 2.14 61.95
CA GLU A 518 24.36 2.06 62.05
C GLU A 518 25.00 3.44 62.04
N ARG A 519 26.27 3.53 62.47
CA ARG A 519 27.09 4.73 62.33
C ARG A 519 28.15 4.52 61.25
N LYS A 520 28.27 5.48 60.32
CA LYS A 520 29.25 5.45 59.22
C LYS A 520 30.02 6.77 59.17
N THR A 521 31.30 6.67 58.86
CA THR A 521 32.19 7.82 58.62
C THR A 521 32.55 7.90 57.15
N ASP A 522 32.60 9.10 56.59
CA ASP A 522 32.95 9.33 55.18
C ASP A 522 33.89 10.54 55.07
N ASP A 523 35.04 10.35 54.41
CA ASP A 523 36.10 11.36 54.26
C ASP A 523 36.12 12.00 52.86
N SER A 524 35.12 11.73 52.03
CA SER A 524 35.02 12.32 50.69
C SER A 524 34.64 13.80 50.74
N LEU A 525 35.12 14.56 49.76
CA LEU A 525 34.78 15.98 49.60
C LEU A 525 33.28 16.20 49.33
N ASN A 526 32.60 15.24 48.73
CA ASN A 526 31.17 15.32 48.43
C ASN A 526 30.29 14.70 49.53
N CYS A 527 30.84 14.47 50.73
CA CYS A 527 30.07 13.93 51.83
C CYS A 527 29.03 14.94 52.32
N LEU A 528 27.77 14.50 52.37
CA LEU A 528 26.70 15.23 53.04
C LEU A 528 26.36 14.56 54.39
N PRO A 529 26.34 15.29 55.51
CA PRO A 529 26.04 14.72 56.81
C PRO A 529 24.59 14.24 56.88
N GLN A 530 24.36 13.13 57.56
CA GLN A 530 23.04 12.50 57.69
C GLN A 530 22.81 12.03 59.13
N GLY A 531 21.66 12.38 59.71
CA GLY A 531 21.28 11.91 61.04
C GLY A 531 20.76 10.47 61.02
N ALA A 532 21.02 9.72 62.08
CA ALA A 532 20.48 8.38 62.26
C ALA A 532 18.94 8.40 62.34
N GLN A 533 18.27 7.44 61.70
CA GLN A 533 16.83 7.20 61.83
C GLN A 533 16.57 5.72 62.09
N GLU A 534 15.77 5.42 63.11
CA GLU A 534 15.32 4.06 63.39
C GLU A 534 14.40 3.56 62.28
N GLY A 535 14.63 2.32 61.82
CA GLY A 535 13.73 1.63 60.91
C GLY A 535 12.58 0.98 61.68
N PHE A 536 11.40 0.89 61.07
CA PHE A 536 10.23 0.25 61.66
C PHE A 536 9.21 -0.07 60.58
N GLN A 537 8.23 -0.89 60.91
CA GLN A 537 7.03 -1.10 60.10
C GLN A 537 5.82 -0.41 60.74
N ILE A 538 4.95 0.16 59.91
CA ILE A 538 3.69 0.78 60.34
C ILE A 538 2.58 0.48 59.33
N THR A 539 1.37 0.26 59.82
CA THR A 539 0.16 0.14 59.00
C THR A 539 -0.74 1.35 59.24
N VAL A 540 -1.19 1.99 58.17
CA VAL A 540 -2.13 3.11 58.20
C VAL A 540 -3.40 2.69 57.46
N THR A 541 -4.56 2.90 58.08
CA THR A 541 -5.87 2.60 57.52
C THR A 541 -6.61 3.90 57.19
N ARG A 542 -7.13 4.03 55.97
CA ARG A 542 -8.11 5.04 55.56
C ARG A 542 -9.50 4.44 55.66
N ILE A 543 -10.41 5.17 56.29
CA ILE A 543 -11.84 4.83 56.33
C ILE A 543 -12.57 5.98 55.66
N LEU A 544 -13.34 5.66 54.62
CA LEU A 544 -14.22 6.60 53.93
C LEU A 544 -15.65 6.36 54.38
N SER A 545 -16.34 7.40 54.80
CA SER A 545 -17.74 7.33 55.23
C SER A 545 -18.60 8.33 54.47
N ARG A 546 -19.84 7.97 54.17
CA ARG A 546 -20.84 8.86 53.55
C ARG A 546 -22.15 8.72 54.29
N SER A 547 -22.79 9.84 54.63
CA SER A 547 -24.06 9.88 55.36
C SER A 547 -24.07 9.05 56.66
N GLY A 548 -22.92 8.97 57.34
CA GLY A 548 -22.75 8.25 58.61
C GLY A 548 -22.47 6.74 58.49
N GLY A 549 -22.39 6.18 57.29
CA GLY A 549 -22.00 4.79 57.04
C GLY A 549 -20.60 4.67 56.43
N GLU A 550 -19.86 3.62 56.81
CA GLU A 550 -18.58 3.26 56.18
C GLU A 550 -18.82 2.76 54.74
N VAL A 551 -18.11 3.35 53.78
CA VAL A 551 -18.18 3.02 52.35
C VAL A 551 -16.95 2.24 51.91
N ASP A 552 -15.76 2.62 52.41
CA ASP A 552 -14.51 1.93 52.11
C ASP A 552 -13.59 1.90 53.34
N ARG A 553 -12.77 0.83 53.39
CA ARG A 553 -11.69 0.66 54.36
C ARG A 553 -10.47 0.06 53.67
N SER A 554 -9.45 0.89 53.51
CA SER A 554 -8.21 0.53 52.84
C SER A 554 -7.03 0.67 53.80
N SER A 555 -6.07 -0.27 53.77
CA SER A 555 -4.90 -0.26 54.66
C SER A 555 -3.60 -0.41 53.89
N TRP A 556 -2.59 0.37 54.27
CA TRP A 556 -1.27 0.37 53.68
C TRP A 556 -0.22 0.10 54.75
N THR A 557 0.63 -0.90 54.51
CA THR A 557 1.75 -1.23 55.39
C THR A 557 3.04 -0.76 54.76
N THR A 558 3.74 0.14 55.44
CA THR A 558 5.05 0.63 55.02
C THR A 558 6.13 0.06 55.93
N THR A 559 7.23 -0.43 55.33
CA THR A 559 8.42 -0.89 56.05
C THR A 559 9.56 0.07 55.75
N TYR A 560 10.04 0.75 56.80
CA TYR A 560 11.17 1.65 56.73
C TYR A 560 12.44 0.94 57.20
N ALA A 561 13.48 0.98 56.37
CA ALA A 561 14.82 0.61 56.79
C ALA A 561 15.39 1.65 57.77
N ALA A 562 16.34 1.21 58.60
CA ALA A 562 17.11 2.14 59.42
C ALA A 562 18.06 2.95 58.54
N SER A 563 18.14 4.25 58.77
CA SER A 563 19.04 5.15 58.05
C SER A 563 20.28 5.41 58.90
N PRO A 564 21.50 5.14 58.40
CA PRO A 564 22.70 5.29 59.20
C PRO A 564 22.99 6.77 59.51
N GLU A 565 23.61 7.01 60.66
CA GLU A 565 24.29 8.28 60.93
C GLU A 565 25.53 8.37 60.02
N VAL A 566 25.63 9.41 59.20
CA VAL A 566 26.81 9.69 58.38
C VAL A 566 27.54 10.91 58.95
N VAL A 567 28.75 10.67 59.42
CA VAL A 567 29.66 11.70 59.92
C VAL A 567 30.71 11.99 58.85
N CYS A 568 30.69 13.21 58.30
CA CYS A 568 31.73 13.65 57.36
C CYS A 568 33.00 14.03 58.14
N THR A 569 34.11 13.35 57.86
CA THR A 569 35.39 13.58 58.56
C THR A 569 36.31 14.57 57.86
N ASN A 570 36.02 14.88 56.60
CA ASN A 570 36.78 15.82 55.81
C ASN A 570 36.37 17.26 56.17
N PRO A 571 37.32 18.14 56.58
CA PRO A 571 37.00 19.51 56.98
C PRO A 571 36.48 20.40 55.85
N ASN A 572 36.65 19.94 54.59
CA ASN A 572 36.18 20.63 53.39
C ASN A 572 34.99 19.92 52.72
N ALA A 573 34.33 18.98 53.40
CA ALA A 573 33.12 18.34 52.86
C ALA A 573 31.93 19.31 52.83
N GLY A 574 31.16 19.30 51.74
CA GLY A 574 29.94 20.11 51.59
C GLY A 574 29.46 20.28 50.16
#